data_AF-A0A497FM11-F1
#
_entry.id   AF-A0A497FM11-F1
#
_cell.length_a   1.000
_cell.length_b   1.000
_cell.length_c   1.000
_cell.angle_alpha   90.00
_cell.angle_beta   90.00
_cell.angle_gamma   90.00
#
_symmetry.space_group_name_H-M   'P 1'
#
loop_
_entity.id
_entity.type
_entity.pdbx_description
1 polymer ?
#
loop_
_entity_poly.entity_id
_entity_poly.type
_entity_poly.pdbx_seq_one_letter_code
_entity_poly.pdbx_strand_id
1 'polypeptide(L)'
;MEEEELIKMRKLLELQRKMLKETSKQKLQVSTVKRDFTSSYEILKEYLTPKAKEILEHAMRQYPSVAKYVVEELARLVLNGRIKEPLNGYTIFHIFQELGYPVRLPTRIVVKRKGETKDLASYLKERIGEEK
;
A
#
# COMPACT_ATOMS: atom_id res chain seq x y z
N MET A 1 48.92 22.31 -24.19
CA MET A 1 47.86 21.51 -23.56
C MET A 1 48.55 20.31 -22.96
N GLU A 2 48.64 20.31 -21.64
CA GLU A 2 49.49 19.40 -20.88
C GLU A 2 48.86 18.00 -20.86
N GLU A 3 49.67 16.99 -21.11
CA GLU A 3 49.27 15.58 -21.19
C GLU A 3 48.50 15.11 -19.95
N GLU A 4 48.78 15.74 -18.80
CA GLU A 4 48.08 15.52 -17.54
C GLU A 4 46.60 15.96 -17.56
N GLU A 5 46.27 17.04 -18.25
CA GLU A 5 44.90 17.55 -18.35
C GLU A 5 44.03 16.59 -19.16
N LEU A 6 44.59 16.02 -20.23
CA LEU A 6 43.94 15.01 -21.06
C LEU A 6 43.64 13.73 -20.25
N ILE A 7 44.57 13.32 -19.39
CA ILE A 7 44.39 12.13 -18.52
C ILE A 7 43.29 12.38 -17.48
N LYS A 8 43.27 13.56 -16.85
CA LYS A 8 42.22 13.96 -15.88
C LYS A 8 40.83 14.00 -16.53
N MET A 9 40.72 14.59 -17.71
CA MET A 9 39.45 14.68 -18.44
C MET A 9 38.92 13.30 -18.84
N ARG A 10 39.80 12.40 -19.28
CA ARG A 10 39.43 11.01 -19.61
C ARG A 10 38.91 10.24 -18.40
N LYS A 11 39.55 10.41 -17.23
CA LYS A 11 39.15 9.77 -15.98
C LYS A 11 37.79 10.28 -15.46
N LEU A 12 37.54 11.59 -15.56
CA LEU A 12 36.26 12.21 -15.21
C LEU A 12 35.10 11.68 -16.07
N LEU A 13 35.31 11.59 -17.38
CA LEU A 13 34.32 11.01 -18.31
C LEU A 13 34.01 9.55 -17.98
N GLU A 14 35.02 8.78 -17.58
CA GLU A 14 34.85 7.38 -17.22
C GLU A 14 34.06 7.20 -15.90
N LEU A 15 34.33 8.04 -14.90
CA LEU A 15 33.57 8.09 -13.65
C LEU A 15 32.11 8.52 -13.89
N GLN A 16 31.90 9.55 -14.72
CA GLN A 16 30.56 10.01 -15.07
C GLN A 16 29.77 8.92 -15.80
N ARG A 17 30.41 8.18 -16.73
CA ARG A 17 29.82 7.00 -17.38
C ARG A 17 29.49 5.87 -16.40
N LYS A 18 30.34 5.61 -15.40
CA LYS A 18 30.06 4.61 -14.35
C LYS A 18 28.85 5.01 -13.52
N MET A 19 28.79 6.27 -13.05
CA MET A 19 27.63 6.76 -12.30
C MET A 19 26.32 6.72 -13.11
N LEU A 20 26.38 7.06 -14.41
CA LEU A 20 25.22 6.94 -15.29
C LEU A 20 24.80 5.47 -15.49
N LYS A 21 25.75 4.53 -15.58
CA LYS A 21 25.47 3.08 -15.66
C LYS A 21 24.90 2.51 -14.37
N GLU A 22 25.34 2.99 -13.20
CA GLU A 22 24.82 2.55 -11.91
C GLU A 22 23.41 3.08 -11.65
N THR A 23 23.17 4.37 -11.92
CA THR A 23 21.82 4.97 -11.81
C THR A 23 20.83 4.36 -12.80
N SER A 24 21.27 4.09 -14.04
CA SER A 24 20.43 3.41 -15.02
C SER A 24 20.20 1.94 -14.66
N LYS A 25 21.19 1.20 -14.14
CA LYS A 25 20.98 -0.16 -13.60
C LYS A 25 20.06 -0.17 -12.38
N GLN A 26 20.08 0.85 -11.53
CA GLN A 26 19.20 0.94 -10.36
C GLN A 26 17.77 1.27 -10.80
N LYS A 27 17.59 2.18 -11.77
CA LYS A 27 16.28 2.43 -12.42
C LYS A 27 15.78 1.22 -13.20
N LEU A 28 16.67 0.51 -13.90
CA LEU A 28 16.32 -0.69 -14.63
C LEU A 28 15.98 -1.82 -13.67
N GLN A 29 16.72 -2.03 -12.58
CA GLN A 29 16.37 -3.01 -11.55
C GLN A 29 15.00 -2.71 -10.92
N VAL A 30 14.67 -1.44 -10.66
CA VAL A 30 13.32 -1.03 -10.22
C VAL A 30 12.25 -1.26 -11.30
N SER A 31 12.62 -1.24 -12.58
CA SER A 31 11.71 -1.54 -13.71
C SER A 31 11.64 -3.03 -14.13
N THR A 32 12.65 -3.83 -13.78
CA THR A 32 12.79 -5.25 -14.13
C THR A 32 12.49 -6.18 -12.97
N VAL A 33 12.32 -5.69 -11.74
CA VAL A 33 11.50 -6.38 -10.75
C VAL A 33 10.11 -6.40 -11.35
N LYS A 34 9.79 -7.57 -11.88
CA LYS A 34 8.68 -7.85 -12.77
C LYS A 34 7.39 -7.29 -12.20
N ARG A 35 6.54 -6.85 -13.13
CA ARG A 35 5.10 -6.64 -12.97
C ARG A 35 4.37 -7.96 -12.68
N ASP A 36 4.92 -8.76 -11.77
CA ASP A 36 4.29 -9.97 -11.28
C ASP A 36 3.55 -9.54 -10.02
N PHE A 37 2.23 -9.40 -10.13
CA PHE A 37 1.33 -9.09 -9.01
C PHE A 37 1.63 -9.95 -7.77
N THR A 38 2.04 -11.21 -7.97
CA THR A 38 2.48 -12.13 -6.92
C THR A 38 3.65 -11.57 -6.11
N SER A 39 4.67 -11.02 -6.77
CA SER A 39 5.84 -10.43 -6.11
C SER A 39 5.46 -9.14 -5.38
N SER A 40 4.62 -8.30 -5.98
CA SER A 40 4.13 -7.07 -5.33
C SER A 40 3.30 -7.35 -4.08
N TYR A 41 2.44 -8.37 -4.14
CA TYR A 41 1.62 -8.77 -3.00
C TYR A 41 2.45 -9.39 -1.88
N GLU A 42 3.46 -10.22 -2.20
CA GLU A 42 4.37 -10.78 -1.20
C GLU A 42 5.14 -9.70 -0.43
N ILE A 43 5.68 -8.71 -1.14
CA ILE A 43 6.36 -7.56 -0.54
C ILE A 43 5.40 -6.79 0.38
N LEU A 44 4.18 -6.53 -0.10
CA LEU A 44 3.20 -5.76 0.66
C LEU A 44 2.69 -6.52 1.89
N LYS A 45 2.62 -7.86 1.84
CA LYS A 45 2.06 -8.71 2.91
C LYS A 45 2.78 -8.55 4.25
N GLU A 46 4.07 -8.24 4.25
CA GLU A 46 4.83 -7.99 5.48
C GLU A 46 4.48 -6.63 6.12
N TYR A 47 4.04 -5.68 5.30
CA TYR A 47 3.69 -4.32 5.70
C TYR A 47 2.18 -4.12 5.95
N LEU A 48 1.37 -5.18 5.90
CA LEU A 48 -0.07 -5.12 6.17
C LEU A 48 -0.41 -5.76 7.51
N THR A 49 -1.19 -5.06 8.34
CA THR A 49 -1.80 -5.67 9.52
C THR A 49 -2.81 -6.75 9.14
N PRO A 50 -3.18 -7.68 10.05
CA PRO A 50 -4.17 -8.71 9.75
C PRO A 50 -5.50 -8.14 9.23
N LYS A 51 -5.97 -7.03 9.82
CA LYS A 51 -7.19 -6.36 9.38
C LYS A 51 -7.06 -5.72 8.01
N ALA A 52 -5.88 -5.17 7.69
CA ALA A 52 -5.60 -4.62 6.37
C ALA A 52 -5.64 -5.69 5.27
N LYS A 53 -5.14 -6.90 5.55
CA LYS A 53 -5.20 -8.05 4.64
C LYS A 53 -6.65 -8.46 4.35
N GLU A 54 -7.48 -8.53 5.37
CA GLU A 54 -8.92 -8.86 5.24
C GLU A 54 -9.64 -7.84 4.35
N ILE A 55 -9.41 -6.55 4.59
CA ILE A 55 -10.04 -5.47 3.81
C ILE A 55 -9.56 -5.51 2.36
N LEU A 56 -8.27 -5.76 2.13
CA LEU A 56 -7.73 -5.89 0.78
C LEU A 56 -8.31 -7.11 0.05
N GLU A 57 -8.53 -8.23 0.75
CA GLU A 57 -9.20 -9.40 0.18
C GLU A 57 -10.65 -9.08 -0.23
N HIS A 58 -11.39 -8.38 0.63
CA HIS A 58 -12.72 -7.89 0.29
C HIS A 58 -12.71 -6.92 -0.90
N ALA A 59 -11.70 -6.06 -0.98
CA ALA A 59 -11.49 -5.15 -2.10
C ALA A 59 -11.18 -5.91 -3.40
N MET A 60 -10.36 -6.96 -3.35
CA MET A 60 -10.06 -7.81 -4.50
C MET A 60 -11.29 -8.56 -5.02
N ARG A 61 -12.20 -8.99 -4.13
CA ARG A 61 -13.45 -9.64 -4.53
C ARG A 61 -14.44 -8.67 -5.18
N GLN A 62 -14.51 -7.44 -4.69
CA GLN A 62 -15.47 -6.43 -5.17
C GLN A 62 -14.96 -5.65 -6.38
N TYR A 63 -13.68 -5.28 -6.36
CA TYR A 63 -13.04 -4.40 -7.33
C TYR A 63 -11.68 -4.97 -7.76
N PRO A 64 -11.63 -6.13 -8.46
CA PRO A 64 -10.39 -6.84 -8.75
C PRO A 64 -9.39 -6.01 -9.55
N SER A 65 -9.83 -5.24 -10.54
CA SER A 65 -8.94 -4.41 -11.37
C SER A 65 -8.31 -3.27 -10.57
N VAL A 66 -9.11 -2.59 -9.75
CA VAL A 66 -8.65 -1.46 -8.91
C VAL A 66 -7.74 -1.97 -7.80
N ALA A 67 -8.13 -3.05 -7.12
CA ALA A 67 -7.34 -3.64 -6.05
C ALA A 67 -5.95 -4.08 -6.55
N LYS A 68 -5.86 -4.66 -7.75
CA LYS A 68 -4.56 -5.01 -8.37
C LYS A 68 -3.67 -3.79 -8.53
N TYR A 69 -4.21 -2.72 -9.11
CA TYR A 69 -3.49 -1.47 -9.30
C TYR A 69 -3.01 -0.85 -7.98
N VAL A 70 -3.89 -0.82 -6.97
CA VAL A 70 -3.56 -0.31 -5.64
C VAL A 70 -2.44 -1.12 -4.99
N VAL A 71 -2.46 -2.46 -5.11
CA VAL A 71 -1.39 -3.33 -4.58
C VAL A 71 -0.06 -3.05 -5.25
N GLU A 72 -0.03 -2.90 -6.57
CA GLU A 72 1.20 -2.60 -7.31
C GLU A 72 1.79 -1.25 -6.89
N GLU A 73 0.98 -0.20 -6.77
CA GLU A 73 1.45 1.12 -6.35
C GLU A 73 1.88 1.13 -4.88
N LEU A 74 1.16 0.46 -3.98
CA LEU A 74 1.56 0.33 -2.58
C LEU A 74 2.90 -0.42 -2.45
N ALA A 75 3.08 -1.52 -3.18
CA ALA A 75 4.33 -2.26 -3.20
C ALA A 75 5.50 -1.41 -3.72
N ARG A 76 5.26 -0.59 -4.77
CA ARG A 76 6.25 0.37 -5.28
C ARG A 76 6.62 1.42 -4.23
N LEU A 77 5.65 1.93 -3.47
CA LEU A 77 5.91 2.91 -2.40
C LEU A 77 6.71 2.32 -1.23
N VAL A 78 6.46 1.06 -0.89
CA VAL A 78 7.25 0.30 0.09
C VAL A 78 8.68 0.10 -0.41
N LEU A 79 8.87 -0.34 -1.65
CA LEU A 79 10.20 -0.51 -2.26
C LEU A 79 11.01 0.79 -2.33
N ASN A 80 10.33 1.92 -2.56
CA ASN A 80 10.95 3.24 -2.56
C ASN A 80 11.23 3.78 -1.14
N GLY A 81 10.94 3.02 -0.09
CA GLY A 81 11.19 3.39 1.30
C GLY A 81 10.33 4.56 1.82
N ARG A 82 9.24 4.89 1.10
CA ARG A 82 8.31 5.96 1.50
C ARG A 82 7.35 5.49 2.59
N ILE A 83 6.99 4.22 2.57
CA ILE A 83 6.16 3.58 3.60
C ILE A 83 7.11 2.72 4.44
N LYS A 84 7.32 3.12 5.69
CA LYS A 84 8.19 2.40 6.64
C LYS A 84 7.38 1.68 7.73
N GLU A 85 6.15 2.13 7.97
CA GLU A 85 5.28 1.60 8.99
C GLU A 85 4.23 0.65 8.39
N PRO A 86 3.76 -0.34 9.16
CA PRO A 86 2.71 -1.23 8.68
C PRO A 86 1.39 -0.48 8.50
N LEU A 87 0.76 -0.69 7.35
CA LEU A 87 -0.52 -0.08 7.00
C LEU A 87 -1.66 -0.74 7.78
N ASN A 88 -2.44 0.08 8.48
CA ASN A 88 -3.62 -0.36 9.20
C ASN A 88 -4.80 -0.61 8.24
N GLY A 89 -5.76 -1.43 8.68
CA GLY A 89 -6.99 -1.70 7.93
C GLY A 89 -7.82 -0.44 7.68
N TYR A 90 -7.86 0.48 8.64
CA TYR A 90 -8.53 1.77 8.46
C TYR A 90 -7.92 2.58 7.32
N THR A 91 -6.59 2.59 7.21
CA THR A 91 -5.87 3.30 6.13
C THR A 91 -6.19 2.71 4.77
N ILE A 92 -6.13 1.37 4.63
CA ILE A 92 -6.49 0.69 3.37
C ILE A 92 -7.94 0.98 3.00
N PHE A 93 -8.86 0.89 3.97
CA PHE A 93 -10.27 1.17 3.75
C PHE A 93 -10.49 2.60 3.22
N HIS A 94 -9.84 3.59 3.84
CA HIS A 94 -9.92 4.97 3.40
C HIS A 94 -9.36 5.21 2.01
N ILE A 95 -8.23 4.59 1.66
CA ILE A 95 -7.67 4.70 0.31
C ILE A 95 -8.72 4.29 -0.73
N PHE A 96 -9.38 3.15 -0.53
CA PHE A 96 -10.43 2.70 -1.44
C PHE A 96 -11.65 3.64 -1.44
N GLN A 97 -12.02 4.20 -0.29
CA GLN A 97 -13.12 5.15 -0.17
C GLN A 97 -12.82 6.48 -0.91
N GLU A 98 -11.62 7.03 -0.76
CA GLU A 98 -11.17 8.24 -1.45
C GLU A 98 -11.03 8.05 -2.96
N LEU A 99 -10.64 6.85 -3.40
CA LEU A 99 -10.61 6.46 -4.81
C LEU A 99 -12.02 6.27 -5.41
N GLY A 100 -13.08 6.36 -4.61
CA GLY A 100 -14.46 6.18 -5.06
C GLY A 100 -14.92 4.72 -5.16
N TYR A 101 -14.18 3.79 -4.56
CA TYR A 101 -14.47 2.35 -4.54
C TYR A 101 -14.72 1.85 -3.11
N PRO A 102 -15.81 2.29 -2.45
CA PRO A 102 -16.07 1.93 -1.06
C PRO A 102 -16.23 0.41 -0.89
N VAL A 103 -15.30 -0.21 -0.17
CA VAL A 103 -15.28 -1.66 0.06
C VAL A 103 -16.35 -2.02 1.09
N ARG A 104 -17.31 -2.87 0.73
CA ARG A 104 -18.30 -3.36 1.69
C ARG A 104 -17.70 -4.45 2.58
N LEU A 105 -17.74 -4.23 3.89
CA LEU A 105 -17.29 -5.20 4.89
C LEU A 105 -18.50 -5.76 5.64
N PRO A 106 -18.56 -7.06 5.94
CA PRO A 106 -19.60 -7.65 6.78
C PRO A 106 -19.30 -7.37 8.26
N THR A 107 -19.38 -6.11 8.69
CA THR A 107 -19.19 -5.74 10.10
C THR A 107 -20.51 -5.88 10.86
N ARG A 108 -20.49 -6.62 11.98
CA ARG A 108 -21.61 -6.71 12.93
C ARG A 108 -21.12 -6.27 14.30
N ILE A 109 -21.77 -5.28 14.89
CA ILE A 109 -21.43 -4.79 16.23
C ILE A 109 -22.56 -5.17 17.18
N VAL A 110 -22.25 -5.99 18.18
CA VAL A 110 -23.22 -6.44 19.19
C VAL A 110 -22.89 -5.86 20.55
N VAL A 111 -23.91 -5.44 21.28
CA VAL A 111 -23.83 -4.93 22.66
C VAL A 111 -24.36 -6.02 23.59
N LYS A 112 -23.53 -6.48 24.53
CA LYS A 112 -23.93 -7.43 25.58
C LYS A 112 -24.23 -6.66 26.87
N ARG A 113 -25.47 -6.73 27.37
CA ARG A 113 -25.86 -6.10 28.65
C ARG A 113 -26.84 -7.00 29.39
N LYS A 114 -26.56 -7.28 30.68
CA LYS A 114 -27.43 -8.07 31.58
C LYS A 114 -27.91 -9.43 31.00
N GLY A 115 -27.07 -10.13 30.24
CA GLY A 115 -27.41 -11.42 29.64
C GLY A 115 -28.11 -11.34 28.27
N GLU A 116 -28.53 -10.15 27.84
CA GLU A 116 -29.09 -9.94 26.50
C GLU A 116 -28.01 -9.47 25.51
N THR A 117 -28.10 -9.97 24.28
CA THR A 117 -27.25 -9.54 23.15
C THR A 117 -28.14 -8.78 22.17
N LYS A 118 -27.96 -7.46 22.09
CA LYS A 118 -28.68 -6.60 21.12
C LYS A 118 -27.70 -6.09 20.07
N ASP A 119 -28.19 -5.89 18.85
CA ASP A 119 -27.41 -5.21 17.81
C ASP A 119 -27.20 -3.74 18.17
N LEU A 120 -26.03 -3.17 17.86
CA LEU A 120 -25.69 -1.80 18.21
C LEU A 120 -26.69 -0.79 17.63
N ALA A 121 -27.15 -1.00 16.39
CA ALA A 121 -28.09 -0.08 15.76
C ALA A 121 -29.43 -0.04 16.50
N SER A 122 -29.92 -1.21 16.93
CA SER A 122 -31.13 -1.31 17.76
C SER A 122 -30.95 -0.66 19.12
N TYR A 123 -29.81 -0.92 19.78
CA TYR A 123 -29.48 -0.32 21.08
C TYR A 123 -29.44 1.22 21.02
N LEU A 124 -28.85 1.79 19.96
CA LEU A 124 -28.78 3.24 19.78
C LEU A 124 -30.14 3.86 19.45
N LYS A 125 -30.97 3.19 18.63
CA LYS A 125 -32.34 3.67 18.33
C LYS A 125 -33.22 3.73 19.57
N GLU A 126 -33.14 2.72 20.44
CA GLU A 126 -33.88 2.68 21.71
C GLU A 126 -33.51 3.89 22.60
N ARG A 127 -32.21 4.19 22.70
CA ARG A 127 -31.72 5.35 23.49
C ARG A 127 -32.11 6.71 22.94
N ILE A 128 -32.05 6.91 21.62
CA ILE A 128 -32.42 8.19 20.99
C ILE A 128 -33.95 8.40 21.07
N GLY A 129 -34.73 7.32 21.08
CA GLY A 129 -36.18 7.38 21.24
C GLY A 129 -36.66 7.69 22.67
N GLU A 130 -35.90 7.29 23.70
CA GLU A 130 -36.22 7.53 25.12
C GLU A 130 -35.96 8.99 25.58
N GLU A 131 -35.18 9.77 24.84
CA GLU A 131 -34.88 11.19 25.14
C GLU A 131 -35.88 12.19 24.50
N LYS A 132 -36.96 11.71 23.89
CA LYS A 132 -38.09 12.53 23.39
C LYS A 132 -39.33 12.37 24.25
#